data_AF-A0A0L0HJB5-F1
#
_entry.id   AF-A0A0L0HJB5-F1
#
_cell.length_a   1.000
_cell.length_b   1.000
_cell.length_c   1.000
_cell.angle_alpha   90.00
_cell.angle_beta   90.00
_cell.angle_gamma   90.00
#
_symmetry.space_group_name_H-M   'P 1'
#
loop_
_entity.id
_entity.type
_entity.pdbx_description
1 polymer ?
#
loop_
_entity_poly.entity_id
_entity_poly.type
_entity_poly.pdbx_seq_one_letter_code
_entity_poly.pdbx_strand_id
1 'polypeptide(L)'
;MSNSDQRAEDIAAHREEIYYSSRYSDDENEYRHVTLPKQIARWVPEGRLMSEEEWRDLGVQQSAGWEHYMIHAPEPHILLFRREKDYQLKYPNGKPKQSTSSTTTATKAGAVGGLAG
;
A
#
# COMPACT_ATOMS: atom_id res chain seq x y z
N MET A 1 0.26 24.02 15.26
CA MET A 1 -0.20 23.00 14.28
C MET A 1 -0.32 21.66 14.98
N SER A 2 -1.34 20.86 14.66
CA SER A 2 -1.37 19.46 15.06
C SER A 2 -0.35 18.64 14.24
N ASN A 3 0.02 17.45 14.71
CA ASN A 3 0.90 16.55 13.94
C ASN A 3 0.29 16.18 12.58
N SER A 4 -1.05 16.08 12.49
CA SER A 4 -1.75 15.80 11.24
C SER A 4 -1.65 16.96 10.25
N ASP A 5 -1.77 18.21 10.73
CA ASP A 5 -1.61 19.40 9.87
C ASP A 5 -0.18 19.49 9.34
N GLN A 6 0.81 19.21 10.19
CA GLN A 6 2.21 19.24 9.79
C GLN A 6 2.52 18.16 8.76
N ARG A 7 2.00 16.94 8.94
CA ARG A 7 2.17 15.85 7.95
C ARG A 7 1.63 16.27 6.58
N ALA A 8 0.43 16.83 6.53
CA ALA A 8 -0.17 17.29 5.28
C ALA A 8 0.64 18.40 4.61
N GLU A 9 1.12 19.38 5.38
CA GLU A 9 1.96 20.48 4.89
C GLU A 9 3.30 19.96 4.35
N ASP A 10 4.00 19.10 5.10
CA ASP A 10 5.28 18.52 4.69
C ASP A 10 5.15 17.77 3.36
N ILE A 11 4.08 16.98 3.20
CA ILE A 11 3.79 16.25 1.96
C ILE A 11 3.48 17.23 0.83
N ALA A 12 2.61 18.22 1.07
CA ALA A 12 2.22 19.17 0.04
C ALA A 12 3.41 20.00 -0.47
N ALA A 13 4.29 20.43 0.43
CA ALA A 13 5.45 21.25 0.13
C ALA A 13 6.57 20.48 -0.57
N HIS A 14 6.78 19.20 -0.21
CA HIS A 14 7.97 18.45 -0.65
C HIS A 14 7.69 17.27 -1.58
N ARG A 15 6.43 16.97 -1.95
CA ARG A 15 6.11 15.83 -2.83
C ARG A 15 6.83 15.87 -4.18
N GLU A 16 7.07 17.07 -4.72
CA GLU A 16 7.74 17.25 -6.01
C GLU A 16 9.27 17.00 -5.91
N GLU A 17 9.81 16.98 -4.69
CA GLU A 17 11.22 16.65 -4.42
C GLU A 17 11.46 15.15 -4.23
N ILE A 18 10.40 14.33 -4.26
CA ILE A 18 10.53 12.87 -4.18
C ILE A 18 11.28 12.37 -5.42
N TYR A 19 12.40 11.69 -5.17
CA TYR A 19 13.22 11.14 -6.23
C TYR A 19 12.82 9.70 -6.57
N TYR A 20 12.68 9.40 -7.86
CA TYR A 20 12.38 8.08 -8.38
C TYR A 20 13.56 7.56 -9.20
N SER A 21 14.11 6.42 -8.81
CA SER A 21 15.22 5.81 -9.56
C SER A 21 14.79 5.35 -10.96
N SER A 22 15.77 5.08 -11.82
CA SER A 22 15.54 4.22 -12.99
C SER A 22 15.02 2.85 -12.56
N ARG A 23 14.23 2.22 -13.42
CA ARG A 23 13.74 0.85 -13.21
C ARG A 23 14.83 -0.13 -13.62
N TYR A 24 14.99 -1.20 -12.86
CA TYR A 24 15.87 -2.34 -13.16
C TYR A 24 15.08 -3.64 -12.95
N SER A 25 15.53 -4.75 -13.51
CA SER A 25 14.71 -5.97 -13.51
C SER A 25 15.53 -7.24 -13.51
N ASP A 26 15.02 -8.29 -12.86
CA ASP A 26 15.50 -9.67 -13.02
C ASP A 26 14.51 -10.47 -13.90
N ASP A 27 14.51 -11.80 -13.87
CA ASP A 27 13.63 -12.60 -14.71
C ASP A 27 12.14 -12.50 -14.33
N GLU A 28 11.81 -12.20 -13.07
CA GLU A 28 10.46 -12.26 -12.53
C GLU A 28 9.87 -10.87 -12.23
N ASN A 29 10.71 -9.95 -11.77
CA ASN A 29 10.30 -8.68 -11.18
C ASN A 29 11.01 -7.48 -11.80
N GLU A 30 10.31 -6.35 -11.75
CA GLU A 30 10.84 -5.01 -11.96
C GLU A 30 10.99 -4.32 -10.60
N TYR A 31 12.05 -3.54 -10.45
CA TYR A 31 12.45 -2.90 -9.19
C TYR A 31 12.73 -1.42 -9.41
N ARG A 32 12.58 -0.66 -8.33
CA ARG A 32 12.89 0.76 -8.23
C ARG A 32 13.09 1.10 -6.76
N HIS A 33 13.92 2.10 -6.48
CA HIS A 33 13.89 2.77 -5.19
C HIS A 33 13.31 4.19 -5.32
N VAL A 34 12.63 4.63 -4.28
CA VAL A 34 12.12 6.00 -4.13
C VAL A 34 12.81 6.62 -2.94
N THR A 35 13.37 7.81 -3.10
CA THR A 35 14.02 8.54 -2.02
C THR A 35 13.13 9.70 -1.60
N LEU A 36 12.71 9.68 -0.34
CA LEU A 36 11.86 10.72 0.24
C LEU A 36 12.72 11.88 0.77
N PRO A 37 12.26 13.13 0.62
CA PRO A 37 12.78 14.26 1.38
C PRO A 37 12.66 14.01 2.88
N LYS A 38 13.59 14.55 3.68
CA LYS A 38 13.66 14.30 5.13
C LYS A 38 12.36 14.65 5.86
N GLN A 39 11.67 15.70 5.40
CA GLN A 39 10.41 16.21 5.92
C GLN A 39 9.27 15.20 5.72
N ILE A 40 9.28 14.43 4.63
CA ILE A 40 8.30 13.37 4.40
C ILE A 40 8.77 12.06 5.09
N ALA A 41 10.07 11.76 5.02
CA ALA A 41 10.65 10.52 5.54
C ALA A 41 10.39 10.29 7.03
N ARG A 42 10.29 11.36 7.83
CA ARG A 42 9.96 11.27 9.27
C ARG A 42 8.57 10.67 9.56
N TRP A 43 7.69 10.62 8.55
CA TRP A 43 6.33 10.07 8.65
C TRP A 43 6.25 8.63 8.16
N VAL A 44 7.37 8.03 7.73
CA VAL A 44 7.45 6.61 7.36
C VAL A 44 7.31 5.77 8.64
N PRO A 45 6.43 4.74 8.67
CA PRO A 45 6.29 3.87 9.82
C PRO A 45 7.57 3.05 10.04
N GLU A 46 8.05 3.02 11.27
CA GLU A 46 9.22 2.24 11.65
C GLU A 46 8.90 0.75 11.78
N GLY A 47 9.83 -0.11 11.36
CA GLY A 47 9.78 -1.55 11.60
C GLY A 47 8.73 -2.33 10.81
N ARG A 48 8.03 -1.72 9.85
CA ARG A 48 7.08 -2.42 8.97
C ARG A 48 7.04 -1.90 7.53
N LEU A 49 6.56 -2.74 6.63
CA LEU A 49 6.27 -2.38 5.24
C LEU A 49 4.98 -1.55 5.17
N MET A 50 4.82 -0.84 4.06
CA MET A 50 3.67 0.03 3.77
C MET A 50 2.78 -0.59 2.71
N SER A 51 1.47 -0.48 2.89
CA SER A 51 0.49 -0.81 1.86
C SER A 51 0.51 0.22 0.71
N GLU A 52 -0.13 -0.10 -0.41
CA GLU A 52 -0.28 0.84 -1.53
C GLU A 52 -0.90 2.17 -1.12
N GLU A 53 -1.92 2.13 -0.27
CA GLU A 53 -2.57 3.34 0.24
C GLU A 53 -1.61 4.17 1.10
N GLU A 54 -0.87 3.52 2.01
CA GLU A 54 0.01 4.22 2.95
C GLU A 54 1.16 4.95 2.28
N TRP A 55 1.83 4.34 1.28
CA TRP A 55 2.90 5.04 0.57
C TRP A 55 2.36 6.11 -0.40
N ARG A 56 1.16 5.92 -0.97
CA ARG A 56 0.49 6.96 -1.77
C ARG A 56 0.13 8.17 -0.92
N ASP A 57 -0.31 7.93 0.31
CA ASP A 57 -0.62 8.97 1.29
C ASP A 57 0.62 9.76 1.75
N LEU A 58 1.84 9.25 1.54
CA LEU A 58 3.09 10.01 1.74
C LEU A 58 3.49 10.85 0.52
N GLY A 59 2.68 10.83 -0.55
CA GLY A 59 2.93 11.56 -1.79
C GLY A 59 3.71 10.78 -2.85
N VAL A 60 4.05 9.51 -2.62
CA VAL A 60 4.69 8.67 -3.63
C VAL A 60 3.69 8.36 -4.75
N GLN A 61 4.06 8.66 -5.99
CA GLN A 61 3.22 8.46 -7.17
C GLN A 61 3.90 7.56 -8.18
N GLN A 62 3.32 6.39 -8.40
CA GLN A 62 3.72 5.45 -9.44
C GLN A 62 2.51 4.65 -9.94
N SER A 63 2.71 3.91 -11.04
CA SER A 63 1.69 3.04 -11.63
C SER A 63 1.22 1.95 -10.65
N ALA A 64 0.13 1.25 -10.97
CA ALA A 64 -0.35 0.15 -10.15
C ALA A 64 0.66 -1.02 -10.12
N GLY A 65 0.58 -1.81 -9.05
CA GLY A 65 1.31 -3.07 -8.90
C GLY A 65 2.67 -3.00 -8.20
N TRP A 66 3.11 -1.81 -7.80
CA TRP A 66 4.32 -1.66 -7.00
C TRP A 66 4.06 -2.00 -5.53
N GLU A 67 4.91 -2.87 -4.98
CA GLU A 67 4.87 -3.34 -3.61
C GLU A 67 6.13 -2.87 -2.87
N HIS A 68 5.96 -2.23 -1.70
CA HIS A 68 7.07 -1.94 -0.79
C HIS A 68 7.49 -3.27 -0.16
N TYR A 69 8.63 -3.83 -0.59
CA TYR A 69 8.96 -5.24 -0.32
C TYR A 69 10.06 -5.43 0.73
N MET A 70 10.86 -4.39 1.00
CA MET A 70 11.97 -4.48 1.93
C MET A 70 12.26 -3.12 2.58
N ILE A 71 12.61 -3.14 3.86
CA ILE A 71 13.04 -1.98 4.63
C ILE A 71 14.56 -1.88 4.58
N HIS A 72 15.07 -0.72 4.14
CA HIS A 72 16.50 -0.42 4.19
C HIS A 72 16.81 0.31 5.51
N ALA A 73 17.16 -0.45 6.56
CA ALA A 73 17.33 0.08 7.91
C ALA A 73 18.37 1.23 8.04
N PRO A 74 19.52 1.22 7.34
CA PRO A 74 20.47 2.33 7.39
C PRO A 74 19.94 3.65 6.85
N GLU A 75 19.06 3.62 5.84
CA GLU A 75 18.53 4.81 5.19
C GLU A 75 17.00 4.68 5.01
N PRO A 76 16.21 4.94 6.07
CA PRO A 76 14.75 4.72 6.07
C PRO A 76 13.98 5.64 5.10
N HIS A 77 14.65 6.67 4.60
CA HIS A 77 14.12 7.57 3.57
C HIS A 77 14.19 6.96 2.16
N ILE A 78 14.85 5.81 2.00
CA ILE A 78 14.90 5.05 0.74
C ILE A 78 13.89 3.89 0.83
N LEU A 79 12.82 3.99 0.06
CA LEU A 79 11.78 2.97 -0.07
C LEU A 79 12.11 2.03 -1.24
N LEU A 80 12.11 0.72 -0.98
CA LEU A 80 12.39 -0.29 -2.00
C LEU A 80 11.10 -0.90 -2.54
N PHE A 81 10.87 -0.74 -3.85
CA PHE A 81 9.68 -1.25 -4.52
C PHE A 81 10.01 -2.36 -5.51
N ARG A 82 9.11 -3.34 -5.62
CA ARG A 82 9.10 -4.35 -6.67
C ARG A 82 7.73 -4.45 -7.33
N ARG A 83 7.66 -4.94 -8.56
CA ARG A 83 6.43 -5.24 -9.28
C ARG A 83 6.66 -6.43 -10.20
N GLU A 84 5.70 -7.35 -10.29
CA GLU A 84 5.76 -8.44 -11.27
C GLU A 84 5.87 -7.88 -12.70
N LYS A 85 6.78 -8.41 -13.52
CA LYS A 85 6.97 -7.92 -14.90
C LYS A 85 5.71 -7.99 -15.75
N ASP A 86 4.93 -9.05 -15.57
CA ASP A 86 3.70 -9.31 -16.29
C ASP A 86 2.46 -8.74 -15.61
N TYR A 87 2.63 -7.90 -14.57
CA TYR A 87 1.51 -7.30 -13.82
C TYR A 87 0.50 -6.62 -14.73
N GLN A 88 0.96 -5.80 -15.68
CA GLN A 88 0.06 -5.05 -16.57
C GLN A 88 -0.68 -5.97 -17.56
N LEU A 89 -0.10 -7.12 -17.90
CA LEU A 89 -0.72 -8.13 -18.75
C LEU A 89 -1.78 -8.93 -17.97
N LYS A 90 -1.48 -9.30 -16.72
CA LYS A 90 -2.39 -10.00 -15.81
C LYS A 90 -3.56 -9.13 -15.37
N TYR A 91 -3.30 -7.85 -15.12
CA TYR A 91 -4.23 -6.89 -14.52
C TYR A 91 -4.30 -5.60 -15.33
N PRO A 92 -4.85 -5.62 -16.56
CA PRO A 92 -4.90 -4.45 -17.43
C PRO A 92 -5.68 -3.28 -16.79
N ASN A 93 -6.66 -3.59 -15.93
CA ASN A 93 -7.47 -2.62 -15.20
C ASN A 93 -7.14 -2.58 -13.69
N GLY A 94 -5.98 -3.11 -13.29
CA GLY A 94 -5.59 -3.27 -11.88
C GLY A 94 -6.13 -4.55 -11.23
N LYS A 95 -5.53 -4.94 -10.10
CA LYS A 95 -5.96 -6.11 -9.32
C LYS A 95 -7.40 -5.88 -8.80
N PRO A 96 -8.33 -6.83 -8.95
CA PRO A 96 -9.65 -6.73 -8.34
C PRO A 96 -9.50 -6.53 -6.83
N LYS A 97 -10.09 -5.47 -6.27
CA LYS A 97 -10.13 -5.27 -4.81
C LYS A 97 -10.90 -6.44 -4.22
N GLN A 98 -10.24 -7.30 -3.45
CA GLN A 98 -10.92 -8.40 -2.77
C GLN A 98 -12.00 -7.79 -1.86
N SER A 99 -13.27 -8.05 -2.18
CA SER A 99 -14.38 -7.66 -1.33
C SER A 99 -14.23 -8.40 0.00
N THR A 100 -13.88 -7.70 1.07
CA THR A 100 -13.94 -8.23 2.43
C THR A 100 -15.41 -8.47 2.78
N SER A 101 -15.94 -9.64 2.41
CA SER A 101 -17.23 -10.11 2.85
C SER A 101 -17.13 -10.46 4.34
N SER A 102 -17.38 -9.47 5.19
CA SER A 102 -17.73 -9.70 6.59
C SER A 102 -18.90 -10.69 6.63
N THR A 103 -18.62 -11.91 7.07
CA THR A 103 -19.63 -12.97 7.23
C THR A 103 -20.62 -12.55 8.32
N THR A 104 -21.83 -12.21 7.92
CA THR A 104 -22.98 -12.09 8.82
C THR A 104 -23.37 -13.49 9.29
N THR A 105 -23.19 -13.75 10.58
CA THR A 105 -23.66 -14.97 11.26
C THR A 105 -25.19 -15.07 11.16
N ALA A 106 -25.69 -16.07 10.43
CA ALA A 106 -27.11 -16.41 10.39
C ALA A 106 -27.45 -17.34 11.57
N THR A 107 -28.20 -16.82 12.55
CA THR A 107 -28.82 -17.65 13.60
C THR A 107 -30.11 -18.28 13.05
N LYS A 108 -30.08 -19.60 12.86
CA LYS A 108 -31.23 -20.44 12.48
C LYS A 108 -31.78 -21.13 13.74
N ALA A 109 -32.98 -20.77 14.17
CA ALA A 109 -33.88 -21.61 14.97
C ALA A 109 -35.27 -21.43 14.33
N GLY A 110 -35.93 -22.42 13.75
CA GLY A 110 -36.04 -23.81 14.17
C GLY A 110 -37.50 -24.05 14.57
N ALA A 111 -38.41 -23.94 13.60
CA ALA A 111 -39.83 -24.28 13.77
C ALA A 111 -39.99 -25.80 13.64
N VAL A 112 -40.61 -26.43 14.64
CA VAL A 112 -41.23 -27.75 14.52
C VAL A 112 -42.62 -27.68 15.15
N GLY A 113 -43.64 -28.02 14.35
CA GLY A 113 -45.01 -28.22 14.78
C GLY A 113 -45.34 -29.71 14.97
N GLY A 114 -46.52 -29.99 15.54
CA GLY A 114 -47.12 -31.33 15.71
C GLY A 114 -47.71 -31.50 17.12
N LEU A 115 -49.01 -31.28 17.39
CA LEU A 115 -50.25 -32.02 17.03
C LEU A 115 -50.52 -33.26 17.92
N ALA A 116 -51.73 -33.27 18.51
CA ALA A 116 -52.54 -34.37 19.04
C ALA A 116 -52.20 -35.00 20.42
N GLY A 117 -53.25 -35.09 21.25
CA GLY A 117 -53.30 -35.79 22.54
C GLY A 117 -54.34 -35.19 23.46
#